data_AF-A0A072UBM3-F1
#
_entry.id   AF-A0A072UBM3-F1
#
_cell.length_a   1.000
_cell.length_b   1.000
_cell.length_c   1.000
_cell.angle_alpha   90.00
_cell.angle_beta   90.00
_cell.angle_gamma   90.00
#
_symmetry.space_group_name_H-M   'P 1'
#
loop_
_entity.id
_entity.type
_entity.pdbx_description
1 polymer ?
#
loop_
_entity_poly.entity_id
_entity_poly.type
_entity_poly.pdbx_seq_one_letter_code
_entity_poly.pdbx_strand_id
1 'polypeptide(L)'
;MADHIATGQQLANKAEKKLFCCCALFGSNYEDAAELFLKSAKSFKLGKSWDKAGSIFIKSAKCHMKLDNKFDAAKAYVDASHCYKKTSRKGGITCLKQAVTIFMEIGQHIMAAKYCKEIGDLYELDQDFEQAKSYYEKAAELFDIRGDSATSVIQCKQKVAQFSAQLQQLVFLFLSLQCNFSITD
;
A
#
# COMPACT_ATOMS: atom_id res chain seq x y z
N MET A 1 -25.39 -13.33 -4.16
CA MET A 1 -23.91 -13.10 -4.08
C MET A 1 -23.35 -12.60 -5.41
N ALA A 2 -23.79 -13.18 -6.54
CA ALA A 2 -23.56 -12.63 -7.88
C ALA A 2 -24.15 -11.21 -8.06
N ASP A 3 -25.21 -10.89 -7.32
CA ASP A 3 -25.94 -9.61 -7.42
C ASP A 3 -25.07 -8.41 -7.06
N HIS A 4 -24.20 -8.54 -6.05
CA HIS A 4 -23.29 -7.46 -5.65
C HIS A 4 -22.15 -7.24 -6.66
N ILE A 5 -21.69 -8.31 -7.32
CA ILE A 5 -20.66 -8.22 -8.37
C ILE A 5 -21.26 -7.55 -9.61
N ALA A 6 -22.48 -7.94 -10.01
CA ALA A 6 -23.19 -7.33 -11.14
C ALA A 6 -23.49 -5.85 -10.87
N THR A 7 -23.99 -5.53 -9.67
CA THR A 7 -24.22 -4.14 -9.23
C THR A 7 -22.93 -3.32 -9.25
N GLY A 8 -21.83 -3.88 -8.72
CA GLY A 8 -20.52 -3.25 -8.77
C GLY A 8 -20.07 -2.94 -10.19
N GLN A 9 -20.23 -3.89 -11.12
CA GLN A 9 -19.87 -3.72 -12.53
C GLN A 9 -20.71 -2.63 -13.21
N GLN A 10 -22.01 -2.59 -12.95
CA GLN A 10 -22.90 -1.55 -13.48
C GLN A 10 -22.49 -0.16 -12.99
N LEU A 11 -22.15 -0.01 -11.70
CA LEU A 11 -21.68 1.25 -11.13
C LEU A 11 -20.34 1.68 -11.72
N ALA A 12 -19.40 0.74 -11.92
CA ALA A 12 -18.12 1.03 -12.57
C ALA A 12 -18.31 1.53 -14.01
N ASN A 13 -19.17 0.86 -14.79
CA ASN A 13 -19.47 1.28 -16.15
C ASN A 13 -20.16 2.65 -16.20
N LYS A 14 -21.04 2.96 -15.24
CA LYS A 14 -21.65 4.29 -15.11
C LYS A 14 -20.60 5.37 -14.81
N ALA A 15 -19.65 5.09 -13.93
CA ALA A 15 -18.55 6.00 -13.61
C ALA A 15 -17.64 6.24 -14.82
N GLU A 16 -17.29 5.18 -15.56
CA GLU A 16 -16.47 5.30 -16.78
C GLU A 16 -17.17 6.10 -17.87
N LYS A 17 -18.49 5.92 -18.05
CA LYS A 17 -19.28 6.76 -18.97
C LYS A 17 -19.27 8.23 -18.57
N LYS A 18 -19.35 8.53 -17.27
CA LYS A 18 -19.21 9.92 -16.77
C LYS A 18 -17.83 10.50 -17.07
N LEU A 19 -16.77 9.69 -16.94
CA LEU A 19 -15.41 10.10 -17.32
C LEU A 19 -15.24 10.28 -18.84
N PHE A 20 -15.91 9.45 -19.66
CA PHE A 20 -15.78 9.44 -21.12
C PHE A 20 -16.63 10.51 -21.83
N CYS A 21 -17.72 11.00 -21.23
CA CYS A 21 -18.54 12.10 -21.75
C CYS A 21 -17.82 13.47 -21.67
N CYS A 22 -16.52 13.46 -21.95
CA CYS A 22 -15.57 14.51 -21.64
C CYS A 22 -15.44 15.47 -22.83
N CYS A 23 -16.25 16.52 -22.80
CA CYS A 23 -15.86 17.82 -23.37
C CYS A 23 -15.35 18.72 -22.23
N ALA A 24 -14.03 18.68 -22.03
CA ALA A 24 -13.09 19.73 -21.65
C ALA A 24 -13.30 20.76 -20.50
N LEU A 25 -14.42 20.85 -19.75
CA LEU A 25 -14.65 22.07 -18.94
C LEU A 25 -15.11 21.97 -17.46
N PHE A 26 -15.34 20.79 -16.86
CA PHE A 26 -15.86 20.75 -15.46
C PHE A 26 -15.21 19.71 -14.56
N GLY A 27 -14.60 20.18 -13.46
CA GLY A 27 -14.02 19.36 -12.39
C GLY A 27 -15.03 18.53 -11.59
N SER A 28 -16.30 18.97 -11.51
CA SER A 28 -17.36 18.28 -10.76
C SER A 28 -17.65 16.85 -11.24
N ASN A 29 -17.37 16.54 -12.51
CA ASN A 29 -17.62 15.20 -13.06
C ASN A 29 -16.67 14.13 -12.50
N TYR A 30 -15.45 14.52 -12.10
CA TYR A 30 -14.49 13.59 -11.49
C TYR A 30 -14.89 13.22 -10.07
N GLU A 31 -15.54 14.13 -9.34
CA GLU A 31 -15.98 13.90 -7.96
C GLU A 31 -17.11 12.87 -7.93
N ASP A 32 -18.13 13.09 -8.76
CA ASP A 32 -19.22 12.16 -9.02
C ASP A 32 -18.71 10.77 -9.47
N ALA A 33 -17.75 10.75 -10.39
CA ALA A 33 -17.16 9.50 -10.88
C ALA A 33 -16.39 8.78 -9.76
N ALA A 34 -15.61 9.51 -8.97
CA ALA A 34 -14.84 8.95 -7.86
C ALA A 34 -15.76 8.31 -6.80
N GLU A 35 -16.87 8.97 -6.45
CA GLU A 35 -17.88 8.41 -5.56
C GLU A 35 -18.53 7.14 -6.12
N LEU A 36 -18.87 7.12 -7.40
CA LEU A 36 -19.45 5.94 -8.05
C LEU A 36 -18.46 4.77 -8.06
N PHE A 37 -17.17 5.05 -8.28
CA PHE A 37 -16.12 4.03 -8.15
C PHE A 37 -15.98 3.53 -6.71
N LEU A 38 -16.06 4.40 -5.70
CA LEU A 38 -16.05 3.96 -4.29
C LEU A 38 -17.24 3.06 -3.95
N LYS A 39 -18.45 3.43 -4.39
CA LYS A 39 -19.67 2.63 -4.22
C LYS A 39 -19.52 1.27 -4.92
N SER A 40 -19.03 1.28 -6.17
CA SER A 40 -18.73 0.06 -6.94
C SER A 40 -17.72 -0.85 -6.23
N ALA A 41 -16.60 -0.30 -5.76
CA ALA A 41 -15.55 -1.05 -5.07
C ALA A 41 -16.05 -1.69 -3.77
N LYS A 42 -16.89 -0.97 -3.00
CA LYS A 42 -17.58 -1.52 -1.82
C LYS A 42 -18.50 -2.69 -2.19
N SER A 43 -19.25 -2.61 -3.30
CA SER A 43 -20.06 -3.73 -3.79
C SER A 43 -19.20 -4.93 -4.21
N PHE A 44 -18.06 -4.71 -4.88
CA PHE A 44 -17.12 -5.79 -5.21
C PHE A 44 -16.49 -6.43 -3.98
N LYS A 45 -16.19 -5.64 -2.94
CA LYS A 45 -15.72 -6.11 -1.64
C LYS A 45 -16.74 -7.03 -0.97
N LEU A 46 -18.04 -6.67 -1.00
CA LEU A 46 -19.13 -7.52 -0.53
C LEU A 46 -19.29 -8.79 -1.37
N GLY A 47 -19.07 -8.68 -2.69
CA GLY A 47 -19.01 -9.81 -3.62
C GLY A 47 -17.78 -10.71 -3.48
N LYS A 48 -16.87 -10.44 -2.52
CA LYS A 48 -15.59 -11.15 -2.31
C LYS A 48 -14.65 -11.13 -3.53
N SER A 49 -14.88 -10.24 -4.49
CA SER A 49 -14.03 -10.09 -5.68
C SER A 49 -12.96 -9.03 -5.40
N TRP A 50 -11.92 -9.45 -4.68
CA TRP A 50 -10.87 -8.57 -4.18
C TRP A 50 -10.01 -7.95 -5.29
N ASP A 51 -9.68 -8.70 -6.35
CA ASP A 51 -8.88 -8.19 -7.47
C ASP A 51 -9.59 -7.06 -8.22
N LYS A 52 -10.88 -7.25 -8.51
CA LYS A 52 -11.71 -6.22 -9.14
C LYS A 52 -11.87 -5.02 -8.22
N ALA A 53 -12.19 -5.24 -6.94
CA ALA A 53 -12.32 -4.17 -5.96
C ALA A 53 -11.06 -3.29 -5.89
N GLY A 54 -9.88 -3.91 -5.80
CA GLY A 54 -8.59 -3.19 -5.79
C GLY A 54 -8.38 -2.35 -7.05
N SER A 55 -8.70 -2.88 -8.23
CA SER A 55 -8.55 -2.15 -9.50
C SER A 55 -9.47 -0.93 -9.59
N ILE A 56 -10.69 -1.04 -9.06
CA ILE A 56 -11.67 0.06 -9.03
C ILE A 56 -11.27 1.10 -7.99
N PHE A 57 -10.74 0.70 -6.82
CA PHE A 57 -10.20 1.63 -5.83
C PHE A 57 -9.04 2.46 -6.39
N ILE A 58 -8.14 1.84 -7.17
CA ILE A 58 -7.07 2.59 -7.86
C ILE A 58 -7.64 3.60 -8.86
N LYS A 59 -8.69 3.23 -9.62
CA LYS A 59 -9.37 4.18 -10.53
C LYS A 59 -10.00 5.35 -9.75
N SER A 60 -10.65 5.08 -8.62
CA SER A 60 -11.19 6.11 -7.74
C SER A 60 -10.08 7.03 -7.20
N ALA A 61 -8.97 6.47 -6.73
CA ALA A 61 -7.83 7.23 -6.23
C ALA A 61 -7.24 8.17 -7.30
N LYS A 62 -7.13 7.69 -8.55
CA LYS A 62 -6.69 8.51 -9.69
C LYS A 62 -7.65 9.65 -10.00
N CYS A 63 -8.96 9.46 -9.82
CA CYS A 63 -9.93 10.55 -9.96
C CYS A 63 -9.75 11.59 -8.86
N HIS A 64 -9.61 11.17 -7.60
CA HIS A 64 -9.34 12.08 -6.48
C HIS A 64 -8.01 12.84 -6.63
N MET A 65 -6.97 12.22 -7.22
CA MET A 65 -5.73 12.91 -7.57
C MET A 65 -5.93 14.04 -8.60
N LYS A 66 -6.87 13.88 -9.55
CA LYS A 66 -7.19 14.93 -10.53
C LYS A 66 -7.99 16.09 -9.94
N LEU A 67 -8.70 15.83 -8.85
CA LEU A 67 -9.45 16.83 -8.08
C LEU A 67 -8.60 17.57 -7.03
N ASP A 68 -7.30 17.26 -6.94
CA ASP A 68 -6.39 17.72 -5.89
C ASP A 68 -6.79 17.28 -4.45
N ASN A 69 -7.73 16.34 -4.33
CA ASN A 69 -8.15 15.73 -3.07
C ASN A 69 -7.17 14.61 -2.67
N LYS A 70 -5.93 15.00 -2.31
CA LYS A 70 -4.84 14.08 -2.02
C LYS A 70 -5.13 13.12 -0.87
N PHE A 71 -5.81 13.60 0.16
CA PHE A 71 -6.10 12.80 1.36
C PHE A 71 -7.04 11.63 1.06
N ASP A 72 -8.12 11.86 0.31
CA ASP A 72 -9.07 10.81 -0.06
C ASP A 72 -8.48 9.84 -1.09
N ALA A 73 -7.65 10.35 -2.00
CA ALA A 73 -6.89 9.51 -2.91
C ALA A 73 -5.95 8.55 -2.17
N ALA A 74 -5.21 9.04 -1.15
CA ALA A 74 -4.33 8.20 -0.34
C ALA A 74 -5.13 7.11 0.41
N LYS A 75 -6.28 7.46 0.99
CA LYS A 75 -7.19 6.50 1.62
C LYS A 75 -7.70 5.44 0.63
N ALA A 76 -8.08 5.83 -0.58
CA ALA A 76 -8.51 4.90 -1.61
C ALA A 76 -7.40 3.91 -2.01
N TYR A 77 -6.13 4.36 -2.06
CA TYR A 77 -4.99 3.45 -2.27
C TYR A 77 -4.78 2.47 -1.11
N VAL A 78 -5.01 2.91 0.13
CA VAL A 78 -4.98 2.02 1.30
C VAL A 78 -6.10 0.99 1.23
N ASP A 79 -7.33 1.39 0.89
CA ASP A 79 -8.44 0.45 0.71
C ASP A 79 -8.14 -0.56 -0.42
N ALA A 80 -7.50 -0.10 -1.51
CA ALA A 80 -7.01 -0.98 -2.57
C ALA A 80 -5.99 -1.99 -2.04
N SER A 81 -5.03 -1.54 -1.22
CA SER A 81 -3.99 -2.41 -0.67
C SER A 81 -4.58 -3.48 0.24
N HIS A 82 -5.56 -3.16 1.08
CA HIS A 82 -6.26 -4.13 1.91
C HIS A 82 -6.98 -5.21 1.08
N CYS A 83 -7.51 -4.84 -0.09
CA CYS A 83 -8.08 -5.81 -1.03
C CYS A 83 -6.98 -6.70 -1.63
N TYR A 84 -5.90 -6.11 -2.12
CA TYR A 84 -4.79 -6.86 -2.72
C TYR A 84 -4.02 -7.72 -1.73
N LYS A 85 -3.93 -7.37 -0.44
CA LYS A 85 -3.32 -8.23 0.59
C LYS A 85 -3.93 -9.64 0.62
N LYS A 86 -5.19 -9.80 0.21
CA LYS A 86 -5.88 -11.11 0.12
C LYS A 86 -5.62 -11.86 -1.18
N THR A 87 -5.19 -11.20 -2.26
CA THR A 87 -5.00 -11.82 -3.58
C THR A 87 -3.55 -11.81 -4.05
N SER A 88 -2.88 -10.66 -3.94
CA SER A 88 -1.49 -10.45 -4.30
C SER A 88 -0.79 -9.48 -3.34
N ARG A 89 0.15 -10.01 -2.56
CA ARG A 89 0.97 -9.23 -1.62
C ARG A 89 1.75 -8.13 -2.32
N LYS A 90 2.40 -8.44 -3.45
CA LYS A 90 3.15 -7.48 -4.27
C LYS A 90 2.29 -6.31 -4.77
N GLY A 91 1.05 -6.59 -5.17
CA GLY A 91 0.08 -5.55 -5.56
C GLY A 91 -0.30 -4.64 -4.39
N GLY A 92 -0.51 -5.23 -3.20
CA GLY A 92 -0.78 -4.49 -1.97
C GLY A 92 0.36 -3.58 -1.55
N ILE A 93 1.60 -4.08 -1.57
CA ILE A 93 2.82 -3.30 -1.29
C ILE A 93 2.92 -2.10 -2.23
N THR A 94 2.68 -2.29 -3.53
CA THR A 94 2.76 -1.22 -4.52
C THR A 94 1.73 -0.11 -4.24
N CYS A 95 0.50 -0.49 -3.90
CA CYS A 95 -0.56 0.46 -3.52
C CYS A 95 -0.20 1.22 -2.23
N LEU A 96 0.34 0.53 -1.21
CA LEU A 96 0.78 1.18 0.03
C LEU A 96 1.93 2.18 -0.21
N LYS A 97 2.90 1.86 -1.07
CA LYS A 97 3.98 2.78 -1.43
C LYS A 97 3.45 4.07 -2.07
N GLN A 98 2.44 3.96 -2.94
CA GLN A 98 1.76 5.12 -3.51
C GLN A 98 1.03 5.94 -2.44
N ALA A 99 0.31 5.28 -1.53
CA ALA A 99 -0.36 5.96 -0.42
C ALA A 99 0.63 6.71 0.49
N VAL A 100 1.75 6.09 0.86
CA VAL A 100 2.83 6.70 1.66
C VAL A 100 3.36 7.97 0.99
N THR A 101 3.64 7.90 -0.32
CA THR A 101 4.14 9.05 -1.08
C THR A 101 3.16 10.23 -0.99
N ILE A 102 1.87 9.96 -1.17
CA ILE A 102 0.83 10.99 -1.08
C ILE A 102 0.69 11.53 0.36
N PHE A 103 0.71 10.67 1.38
CA PHE A 103 0.65 11.12 2.78
C PHE A 103 1.86 11.98 3.17
N MET A 104 3.03 11.69 2.61
CA MET A 104 4.23 12.52 2.77
C MET A 104 4.04 13.90 2.14
N GLU A 105 3.46 13.99 0.94
CA GLU A 105 3.15 15.28 0.30
C GLU A 105 2.15 16.13 1.09
N ILE A 106 1.17 15.50 1.77
CA ILE A 106 0.19 16.21 2.61
C ILE A 106 0.81 16.65 3.95
N GLY A 107 1.98 16.11 4.32
CA GLY A 107 2.61 16.35 5.63
C GLY A 107 2.03 15.49 6.76
N GLN A 108 1.30 14.42 6.42
CA GLN A 108 0.72 13.44 7.36
C GLN A 108 1.73 12.33 7.68
N HIS A 109 2.86 12.70 8.29
CA HIS A 109 3.97 11.77 8.56
C HIS A 109 3.60 10.61 9.48
N ILE A 110 2.67 10.80 10.42
CA ILE A 110 2.21 9.73 11.34
C ILE A 110 1.51 8.61 10.54
N MET A 111 0.65 8.97 9.58
CA MET A 111 -0.01 7.99 8.73
C MET A 111 1.00 7.34 7.78
N ALA A 112 1.89 8.12 7.18
CA ALA A 112 2.96 7.59 6.33
C ALA A 112 3.84 6.58 7.09
N ALA A 113 4.21 6.85 8.34
CA ALA A 113 4.99 5.95 9.18
C ALA A 113 4.25 4.65 9.50
N LYS A 114 2.95 4.71 9.81
CA LYS A 114 2.11 3.52 10.02
C LYS A 114 2.07 2.63 8.79
N TYR A 115 1.89 3.20 7.61
CA TYR A 115 1.88 2.44 6.36
C TYR A 115 3.29 1.95 5.96
N CYS A 116 4.36 2.68 6.29
CA CYS A 116 5.74 2.18 6.15
C CYS A 116 5.99 0.94 7.01
N LYS A 117 5.51 0.95 8.26
CA LYS A 117 5.56 -0.23 9.14
C LYS A 117 4.79 -1.41 8.52
N GLU A 118 3.59 -1.18 8.00
CA GLU A 118 2.79 -2.23 7.35
C GLU A 118 3.47 -2.79 6.07
N ILE A 119 4.17 -1.96 5.30
CA ILE A 119 5.00 -2.40 4.18
C ILE A 119 6.16 -3.29 4.69
N GLY A 120 6.81 -2.90 5.79
CA GLY A 120 7.84 -3.70 6.46
C GLY A 120 7.32 -5.08 6.88
N ASP A 121 6.13 -5.13 7.51
CA ASP A 121 5.48 -6.37 7.91
C ASP A 121 5.19 -7.29 6.69
N LEU A 122 4.82 -6.70 5.55
CA LEU A 122 4.60 -7.47 4.31
C LEU A 122 5.90 -8.03 3.72
N TYR A 123 6.99 -7.27 3.79
CA TYR A 123 8.31 -7.76 3.38
C TYR A 123 8.87 -8.83 4.33
N GLU A 124 8.56 -8.75 5.63
CA GLU A 124 8.88 -9.81 6.60
C GLU A 124 8.23 -11.14 6.19
N LEU A 125 6.97 -11.10 5.71
CA LEU A 125 6.27 -12.30 5.21
C LEU A 125 6.84 -12.84 3.90
N ASP A 126 7.39 -11.96 3.05
CA ASP A 126 8.03 -12.35 1.80
C ASP A 126 9.53 -12.74 1.99
N GLN A 127 10.02 -12.73 3.25
CA GLN A 127 11.42 -13.04 3.65
C GLN A 127 12.49 -12.10 3.07
N ASP A 128 12.09 -10.94 2.57
CA ASP A 128 12.98 -9.90 2.07
C ASP A 128 13.44 -8.98 3.22
N PHE A 129 14.31 -9.50 4.09
CA PHE A 129 14.76 -8.81 5.30
C PHE A 129 15.48 -7.49 5.02
N GLU A 130 16.18 -7.37 3.90
CA GLU A 130 16.89 -6.14 3.51
C GLU A 130 15.93 -4.99 3.24
N GLN A 131 14.86 -5.25 2.47
CA GLN A 131 13.82 -4.27 2.21
C GLN A 131 12.99 -3.98 3.45
N ALA A 132 12.62 -5.02 4.21
CA ALA A 132 11.89 -4.87 5.46
C ALA A 132 12.64 -3.90 6.41
N LYS A 133 13.94 -4.12 6.62
CA LYS A 133 14.80 -3.26 7.44
C LYS A 133 14.74 -1.80 7.00
N SER A 134 14.94 -1.52 5.71
CA SER A 134 14.92 -0.15 5.18
C SER A 134 13.56 0.55 5.42
N TYR A 135 12.45 -0.17 5.29
CA TYR A 135 11.12 0.40 5.55
C TYR A 135 10.84 0.63 7.04
N TYR A 136 11.32 -0.24 7.95
CA TYR A 136 11.22 0.01 9.39
C TYR A 136 12.12 1.16 9.87
N GLU A 137 13.31 1.34 9.28
CA GLU A 137 14.16 2.52 9.54
C GLU A 137 13.44 3.81 9.15
N LYS A 138 12.90 3.87 7.93
CA LYS A 138 12.08 5.01 7.48
C LYS A 138 10.88 5.26 8.39
N ALA A 139 10.19 4.21 8.83
CA ALA A 139 9.07 4.36 9.75
C ALA A 139 9.52 4.95 11.10
N ALA A 140 10.66 4.50 11.64
CA ALA A 140 11.23 5.01 12.88
C ALA A 140 11.60 6.50 12.76
N GLU A 141 12.26 6.90 11.67
CA GLU A 141 12.61 8.30 11.39
C GLU A 141 11.37 9.20 11.32
N LEU A 142 10.34 8.75 10.60
CA LEU A 142 9.09 9.51 10.46
C LEU A 142 8.34 9.68 11.78
N PHE A 143 8.38 8.67 12.67
CA PHE A 143 7.81 8.78 14.01
C PHE A 143 8.63 9.71 14.92
N ASP A 144 9.95 9.74 14.76
CA ASP A 144 10.86 10.59 15.55
C ASP A 144 10.64 12.08 15.23
N ILE A 145 10.45 12.43 13.96
CA ILE A 145 10.23 13.82 13.49
C ILE A 145 9.07 14.52 14.21
N ARG A 146 7.98 13.80 14.53
CA ARG A 146 6.78 14.39 15.13
C ARG A 146 6.70 14.20 16.66
N GLY A 147 7.62 13.45 17.27
CA GLY A 147 7.68 13.24 18.73
C GLY A 147 6.49 12.49 19.35
N ASP A 148 5.60 11.92 18.52
CA ASP A 148 4.26 11.53 18.97
C ASP A 148 4.20 10.13 19.62
N SER A 149 5.19 9.26 19.42
CA SER A 149 5.13 7.88 19.92
C SER A 149 6.51 7.22 20.04
N ALA A 150 7.24 7.54 21.11
CA ALA A 150 8.51 6.89 21.45
C ALA A 150 8.41 5.36 21.50
N THR A 151 7.26 4.82 21.95
CA THR A 151 7.00 3.37 21.97
C THR A 151 7.01 2.76 20.57
N SER A 152 6.39 3.43 19.59
CA SER A 152 6.37 2.97 18.20
C SER A 152 7.75 3.06 17.53
N VAL A 153 8.54 4.09 17.87
CA VAL A 153 9.94 4.22 17.43
C VAL A 153 10.77 3.08 17.98
N ILE A 154 10.65 2.79 19.28
CA ILE A 154 11.36 1.69 19.93
C ILE A 154 10.99 0.36 19.28
N GLN A 155 9.71 0.10 19.04
CA GLN A 155 9.27 -1.12 18.35
C GLN A 155 9.87 -1.26 16.94
N CYS A 156 9.90 -0.18 16.16
CA CYS A 156 10.49 -0.20 14.82
C CYS A 156 12.01 -0.42 14.90
N LYS A 157 12.72 0.27 15.80
CA LYS A 157 14.16 0.09 16.02
C LYS A 157 14.51 -1.32 16.51
N GLN A 158 13.68 -1.92 17.37
CA GLN A 158 13.84 -3.31 17.80
C GLN A 158 13.75 -4.28 16.62
N LYS A 159 12.75 -4.11 15.75
CA LYS A 159 12.61 -4.92 14.53
C LYS A 159 13.81 -4.75 13.59
N VAL A 160 14.30 -3.52 13.38
CA VAL A 160 15.52 -3.24 12.60
C VAL A 160 16.73 -3.99 13.16
N ALA A 161 16.94 -3.96 14.47
CA ALA A 161 18.05 -4.66 15.13
C ALA A 161 17.94 -6.20 14.98
N GLN A 162 16.72 -6.74 15.07
CA GLN A 162 16.46 -8.17 14.86
C GLN A 162 16.82 -8.59 13.42
N PHE A 163 16.37 -7.83 12.41
CA PHE A 163 16.68 -8.15 11.01
C PHE A 163 18.16 -7.94 10.67
N SER A 164 18.82 -6.93 11.25
CA SER A 164 20.25 -6.74 11.04
C SER A 164 21.07 -7.90 11.61
N ALA A 165 20.67 -8.45 12.76
CA ALA A 165 21.31 -9.63 13.34
C ALA A 165 21.13 -10.88 12.44
N GLN A 166 19.92 -11.09 11.92
CA GLN A 166 19.63 -12.21 11.00
C GLN A 166 20.43 -12.11 9.69
N LEU A 167 20.54 -10.91 9.11
CA LEU A 167 21.34 -10.68 7.90
C LEU A 167 22.83 -10.95 8.14
N GLN A 168 23.39 -10.49 9.26
CA GLN A 168 24.80 -10.77 9.61
C GLN A 168 25.06 -12.27 9.81
N GLN A 169 24.14 -13.00 10.44
CA GLN A 169 24.25 -14.45 10.59
C GLN A 169 24.22 -15.18 9.26
N LEU A 170 23.35 -14.78 8.32
CA LEU A 170 23.30 -15.35 6.98
C LEU A 170 24.62 -15.15 6.23
N VAL A 171 25.19 -13.94 6.26
CA VAL A 171 26.48 -13.64 5.63
C VAL A 171 27.60 -14.50 6.21
N PHE A 172 27.64 -14.67 7.54
CA PHE A 172 28.62 -15.51 8.21
C PHE A 172 28.51 -17.00 7.82
N LEU A 173 27.28 -17.50 7.67
CA LEU A 173 27.02 -18.87 7.22
C LEU A 173 27.45 -19.09 5.76
N PHE A 174 27.18 -18.12 4.88
CA PHE A 174 27.64 -18.20 3.48
C PHE A 174 29.17 -18.20 3.37
N LEU A 175 29.87 -17.35 4.13
CA LEU A 175 31.34 -17.33 4.17
C LEU A 175 31.93 -18.66 4.67
N SER A 176 31.35 -19.26 5.71
CA SER A 176 31.82 -20.55 6.22
C SER A 176 31.53 -21.73 5.29
N LEU A 177 30.41 -21.71 4.55
CA LEU A 177 30.11 -22.67 3.48
C LEU A 177 31.09 -22.56 2.30
N GLN A 178 31.42 -21.34 1.87
CA GLN A 178 32.35 -21.13 0.75
C GLN A 178 33.79 -21.50 1.10
N CYS A 179 34.20 -21.28 2.36
CA CYS A 179 35.47 -21.79 2.87
C CYS A 179 35.50 -23.33 2.92
N ASN A 180 34.43 -23.99 3.35
CA ASN A 180 34.38 -25.46 3.38
C ASN A 180 34.42 -26.09 1.98
N PHE A 181 33.78 -25.49 0.98
CA PHE A 181 33.81 -25.99 -0.40
C PHE A 181 35.21 -25.86 -1.03
N SER A 182 35.97 -24.83 -0.67
CA SER A 182 37.34 -24.61 -1.17
C SER A 182 38.39 -25.54 -0.52
N ILE A 183 38.03 -26.28 0.54
CA ILE A 183 38.92 -27.21 1.24
C ILE A 183 38.71 -28.66 0.75
N THR A 184 37.62 -28.94 0.03
CA THR A 184 37.25 -30.28 -0.46
C THR A 184 37.63 -30.57 -1.92
N ASP A 185 38.22 -29.61 -2.64
CA ASP A 185 38.86 -29.77 -3.96
C ASP A 185 40.39 -29.64 -3.83
#